data_AF-A0A950GEV3-F1
#
_entry.id   AF-A0A950GEV3-F1
#
_cell.length_a   1.000
_cell.length_b   1.000
_cell.length_c   1.000
_cell.angle_alpha   90.00
_cell.angle_beta   90.00
_cell.angle_gamma   90.00
#
_symmetry.space_group_name_H-M   'P 1'
#
loop_
_entity.id
_entity.type
_entity.pdbx_description
1 polymer ?
#
loop_
_entity_poly.entity_id
_entity_poly.type
_entity_poly.pdbx_seq_one_letter_code
_entity_poly.pdbx_strand_id
1 'polypeptide(L)'
;MTAYCELEQRFRRLGAIEQAISVLHWDTAAIMPDGGAAARAEQLATLRLIAHHHLVAPEIEALLAEADAASADLGAWQRANLREMRRRWLHATAVPGALVEAESRACSECEAVWRRARSENDFAAVLPGLEQIIRIEREIAAVKAERLG
;
A
#
# COMPACT_ATOMS: atom_id res chain seq x y z
N MET A 1 -28.93 1.91 -4.77
CA MET A 1 -27.59 1.89 -5.37
C MET A 1 -27.05 0.48 -5.18
N THR A 2 -26.56 -0.19 -6.22
CA THR A 2 -26.08 -1.59 -6.10
C THR A 2 -24.73 -1.62 -5.38
N ALA A 3 -24.37 -2.76 -4.78
CA ALA A 3 -23.07 -2.95 -4.12
C ALA A 3 -21.89 -2.66 -5.07
N TYR A 4 -22.00 -3.04 -6.35
CA TYR A 4 -21.00 -2.71 -7.36
C TYR A 4 -20.85 -1.18 -7.56
N CYS A 5 -21.95 -0.43 -7.65
CA CYS A 5 -21.88 1.02 -7.80
C CYS A 5 -21.24 1.71 -6.58
N GLU A 6 -21.50 1.20 -5.39
CA GLU A 6 -20.86 1.69 -4.15
C GLU A 6 -19.35 1.40 -4.16
N LEU A 7 -18.94 0.17 -4.54
CA LEU A 7 -17.53 -0.17 -4.73
C LEU A 7 -16.86 0.75 -5.75
N GLU A 8 -17.52 1.03 -6.88
CA GLU A 8 -16.98 1.92 -7.90
C GLU A 8 -16.72 3.33 -7.37
N GLN A 9 -17.66 3.89 -6.60
CA GLN A 9 -17.48 5.21 -5.98
C GLN A 9 -16.32 5.23 -4.98
N ARG A 10 -16.19 4.18 -4.17
CA ARG A 10 -15.11 4.04 -3.18
C ARG A 10 -13.75 3.93 -3.85
N PHE A 11 -13.62 3.06 -4.85
CA PHE A 11 -12.37 2.89 -5.60
C PHE A 11 -12.03 4.12 -6.44
N ARG A 12 -13.02 4.87 -6.91
CA ARG A 12 -12.80 6.18 -7.55
C ARG A 12 -12.20 7.20 -6.58
N ARG A 13 -12.71 7.25 -5.34
CA ARG A 13 -12.16 8.11 -4.29
C ARG A 13 -10.75 7.69 -3.87
N LEU A 14 -10.51 6.38 -3.73
CA LEU A 14 -9.19 5.81 -3.52
C LEU A 14 -8.22 6.24 -4.62
N GLY A 15 -8.62 6.12 -5.89
CA GLY A 15 -7.81 6.54 -7.04
C GLY A 15 -7.45 8.03 -7.02
N ALA A 16 -8.36 8.90 -6.60
CA ALA A 16 -8.08 10.34 -6.46
C ALA A 16 -7.03 10.62 -5.38
N ILE A 17 -7.07 9.91 -4.25
CA ILE A 17 -6.07 10.00 -3.19
C ILE A 17 -4.70 9.51 -3.70
N GLU A 18 -4.67 8.38 -4.41
CA GLU A 18 -3.45 7.82 -5.00
C GLU A 18 -2.83 8.73 -6.06
N GLN A 19 -3.65 9.43 -6.84
CA GLN A 19 -3.20 10.46 -7.77
C GLN A 19 -2.57 11.65 -7.04
N ALA A 20 -3.18 12.13 -5.95
CA ALA A 20 -2.59 13.19 -5.12
C ALA A 20 -1.23 12.77 -4.54
N ILE A 21 -1.13 11.54 -4.01
CA ILE A 21 0.13 10.95 -3.56
C ILE A 21 1.17 10.95 -4.69
N SER A 22 0.77 10.59 -5.91
CA SER A 22 1.67 10.54 -7.07
C SER A 22 2.22 11.92 -7.44
N VAL A 23 1.36 12.95 -7.44
CA VAL A 23 1.78 14.34 -7.68
C VAL A 23 2.75 14.82 -6.61
N LEU A 24 2.51 14.50 -5.34
CA LEU A 24 3.42 14.85 -4.24
C LEU A 24 4.78 14.16 -4.36
N HIS A 25 4.84 12.90 -4.81
CA HIS A 25 6.11 12.25 -5.11
C HIS A 25 6.86 12.95 -6.24
N TRP A 26 6.18 13.25 -7.35
CA TRP A 26 6.78 13.98 -8.46
C TRP A 26 7.33 15.33 -8.01
N ASP A 27 6.56 16.10 -7.25
CA ASP A 27 6.98 17.40 -6.73
C ASP A 27 8.23 17.25 -5.85
N THR A 28 8.27 16.25 -4.97
CA THR A 28 9.43 15.94 -4.11
C THR A 28 10.70 15.74 -4.92
N ALA A 29 10.58 15.10 -6.08
CA ALA A 29 11.71 14.74 -6.92
C ALA A 29 12.13 15.87 -7.89
N ALA A 30 11.22 16.76 -8.27
CA ALA A 30 11.45 17.70 -9.37
C ALA A 30 11.45 19.18 -8.98
N ILE A 31 10.62 19.58 -8.00
CA ILE A 31 10.29 21.01 -7.76
C ILE A 31 10.53 21.42 -6.30
N MET A 32 10.29 20.54 -5.34
CA MET A 32 10.28 20.85 -3.92
C MET A 32 11.60 21.49 -3.48
N PRO A 33 11.56 22.64 -2.77
CA PRO A 33 12.77 23.27 -2.26
C PRO A 33 13.37 22.48 -1.10
N ASP A 34 14.66 22.71 -0.87
CA ASP A 34 15.36 22.22 0.31
C ASP A 34 14.65 22.65 1.60
N GLY A 35 14.65 21.77 2.61
CA GLY A 35 13.95 21.99 3.88
C GLY A 35 12.48 21.56 3.89
N GLY A 36 11.87 21.23 2.74
CA GLY A 36 10.48 20.75 2.64
C GLY A 36 10.25 19.28 3.04
N ALA A 37 11.32 18.51 3.23
CA ALA A 37 11.26 17.05 3.34
C ALA A 37 10.38 16.54 4.50
N ALA A 38 10.44 17.17 5.68
CA ALA A 38 9.67 16.73 6.85
C ALA A 38 8.16 16.90 6.63
N ALA A 39 7.73 18.09 6.19
CA ALA A 39 6.32 18.36 5.89
C ALA A 39 5.80 17.47 4.75
N ARG A 40 6.62 17.22 3.72
CA ARG A 40 6.27 16.30 2.62
C ARG A 40 6.11 14.86 3.09
N ALA A 41 7.00 14.38 3.96
CA ALA A 41 6.90 13.05 4.54
C ALA A 41 5.59 12.89 5.33
N GLU A 42 5.21 13.89 6.12
CA GLU A 42 3.95 13.89 6.89
C GLU A 42 2.70 13.87 5.99
N GLN A 43 2.69 14.68 4.92
CA GLN A 43 1.60 14.68 3.92
C GLN A 43 1.43 13.31 3.27
N LEU A 44 2.53 12.71 2.81
CA LEU A 44 2.51 11.40 2.16
C LEU A 44 2.09 10.29 3.12
N ALA A 45 2.59 10.30 4.36
CA ALA A 45 2.21 9.32 5.37
C ALA A 45 0.70 9.40 5.68
N THR A 46 0.18 10.61 5.88
CA THR A 46 -1.24 10.85 6.16
C THR A 46 -2.13 10.36 5.02
N LEU A 47 -1.82 10.73 3.77
CA LEU A 47 -2.61 10.30 2.61
C LEU A 47 -2.56 8.79 2.38
N ARG A 48 -1.40 8.16 2.59
CA ARG A 48 -1.26 6.70 2.50
C ARG A 48 -2.10 5.99 3.56
N LEU A 49 -2.14 6.51 4.79
CA LEU A 49 -2.99 5.96 5.85
C LEU A 49 -4.48 6.08 5.49
N ILE A 50 -4.91 7.23 4.98
CA ILE A 50 -6.28 7.45 4.51
C ILE A 50 -6.62 6.48 3.36
N ALA A 51 -5.74 6.34 2.38
CA ALA A 51 -5.91 5.40 1.26
C ALA A 51 -6.03 3.95 1.74
N HIS A 52 -5.16 3.55 2.68
CA HIS A 52 -5.18 2.21 3.26
C HIS A 52 -6.49 1.96 4.01
N HIS A 53 -6.89 2.85 4.94
CA HIS A 53 -8.15 2.73 5.67
C HIS A 53 -9.37 2.67 4.73
N HIS A 54 -9.38 3.45 3.64
CA HIS A 54 -10.44 3.35 2.64
C HIS A 54 -10.48 1.99 1.95
N LEU A 55 -9.32 1.40 1.65
CA LEU A 55 -9.22 0.11 0.97
C LEU A 55 -9.59 -1.06 1.89
N VAL A 56 -9.25 -1.00 3.18
CA VAL A 56 -9.50 -2.08 4.15
C VAL A 56 -10.71 -1.83 5.05
N ALA A 57 -11.59 -0.90 4.69
CA ALA A 57 -12.78 -0.60 5.47
C ALA A 57 -13.64 -1.87 5.67
N PRO A 58 -14.19 -2.13 6.89
CA PRO A 58 -14.83 -3.40 7.24
C PRO A 58 -15.96 -3.83 6.27
N GLU A 59 -16.66 -2.87 5.71
CA GLU A 59 -17.79 -3.13 4.81
C GLU A 59 -17.38 -3.51 3.37
N ILE A 60 -16.11 -3.36 2.99
CA ILE A 60 -15.63 -3.71 1.63
C ILE A 60 -15.81 -5.20 1.35
N GLU A 61 -15.58 -6.06 2.33
CA GLU A 61 -15.76 -7.51 2.19
C GLU A 61 -17.21 -7.86 1.84
N ALA A 62 -18.16 -7.29 2.59
CA ALA A 62 -19.59 -7.50 2.37
C ALA A 62 -20.03 -6.98 0.99
N LEU A 63 -19.56 -5.80 0.59
CA LEU A 63 -19.86 -5.22 -0.73
C LEU A 63 -19.28 -6.08 -1.87
N LEU A 64 -18.07 -6.61 -1.72
CA LEU A 64 -17.45 -7.51 -2.70
C LEU A 64 -18.22 -8.81 -2.83
N ALA A 65 -18.72 -9.38 -1.72
CA ALA A 65 -19.53 -10.59 -1.73
C ALA A 65 -20.91 -10.38 -2.36
N GLU A 66 -21.58 -9.27 -2.04
CA GLU A 66 -22.87 -8.91 -2.62
C GLU A 66 -22.75 -8.65 -4.13
N ALA A 67 -21.72 -7.93 -4.56
CA ALA A 67 -21.47 -7.68 -5.98
C ALA A 67 -21.12 -8.96 -6.77
N ASP A 68 -20.49 -9.95 -6.12
CA ASP A 68 -20.24 -11.27 -6.72
C ASP A 68 -21.53 -12.07 -6.91
N ALA A 69 -22.39 -12.06 -5.89
CA ALA A 69 -23.68 -12.76 -5.95
C ALA A 69 -24.57 -12.20 -7.07
N ALA A 70 -24.48 -10.89 -7.33
CA ALA A 70 -25.15 -10.20 -8.43
C ALA A 70 -24.31 -10.12 -9.72
N SER A 71 -23.24 -10.91 -9.86
CA SER A 71 -22.30 -10.78 -11.00
C SER A 71 -22.92 -11.08 -12.36
N ALA A 72 -24.03 -11.83 -12.40
CA ALA A 72 -24.79 -12.10 -13.62
C ALA A 72 -25.39 -10.82 -14.25
N ASP A 73 -25.72 -9.82 -13.42
CA ASP A 73 -26.27 -8.53 -13.84
C ASP A 73 -25.20 -7.53 -14.29
N LEU A 74 -23.91 -7.86 -14.07
CA LEU A 74 -22.78 -7.02 -14.41
C LEU A 74 -22.29 -7.29 -15.83
N GLY A 75 -21.93 -6.23 -16.58
CA GLY A 75 -21.26 -6.35 -17.87
C GLY A 75 -19.84 -6.92 -17.75
N ALA A 76 -19.25 -7.36 -18.87
CA ALA A 76 -17.91 -7.97 -18.88
C ALA A 76 -16.82 -7.08 -18.26
N TRP A 77 -16.86 -5.77 -18.53
CA TRP A 77 -15.94 -4.80 -17.94
C TRP A 77 -16.12 -4.68 -16.42
N GLN A 78 -17.36 -4.61 -15.94
CA GLN A 78 -17.66 -4.50 -14.51
C GLN A 78 -17.22 -5.75 -13.75
N ARG A 79 -17.41 -6.95 -14.31
CA ARG A 79 -16.90 -8.20 -13.72
C ARG A 79 -15.38 -8.23 -13.64
N ALA A 80 -14.68 -7.73 -14.67
CA ALA A 80 -13.22 -7.61 -14.64
C ALA A 80 -12.77 -6.60 -13.58
N ASN A 81 -13.43 -5.45 -13.49
CA ASN A 81 -13.15 -4.43 -12.49
C ASN A 81 -13.38 -4.96 -11.06
N LEU A 82 -14.48 -5.68 -10.82
CA LEU A 82 -14.78 -6.32 -9.53
C LEU A 82 -13.70 -7.32 -9.10
N ARG A 83 -13.19 -8.12 -10.04
CA ARG A 83 -12.07 -9.03 -9.77
C ARG A 83 -10.80 -8.26 -9.35
N GLU A 84 -10.48 -7.16 -10.03
CA GLU A 84 -9.31 -6.34 -9.64
C GLU A 84 -9.51 -5.62 -8.30
N MET A 85 -10.73 -5.14 -8.01
CA MET A 85 -11.07 -4.60 -6.69
C MET A 85 -10.85 -5.63 -5.59
N ARG A 86 -11.34 -6.86 -5.77
CA ARG A 86 -11.12 -7.97 -4.84
C ARG A 86 -9.63 -8.28 -4.67
N ARG A 87 -8.89 -8.37 -5.78
CA ARG A 87 -7.45 -8.64 -5.74
C ARG A 87 -6.73 -7.57 -4.91
N ARG A 88 -7.02 -6.29 -5.15
CA ARG A 88 -6.45 -5.18 -4.38
C ARG A 88 -6.81 -5.25 -2.89
N TRP A 89 -8.07 -5.51 -2.57
CA TRP A 89 -8.53 -5.66 -1.19
C TRP A 89 -7.83 -6.82 -0.47
N LEU A 90 -7.80 -8.01 -1.08
CA LEU A 90 -7.13 -9.18 -0.52
C LEU A 90 -5.64 -8.92 -0.26
N HIS A 91 -4.93 -8.29 -1.21
CA HIS A 91 -3.52 -7.93 -1.00
C HIS A 91 -3.34 -6.96 0.17
N ALA A 92 -4.25 -6.02 0.36
CA ALA A 92 -4.18 -5.01 1.41
C ALA A 92 -4.54 -5.57 2.79
N THR A 93 -5.41 -6.58 2.87
CA THR A 93 -5.83 -7.23 4.12
C THR A 93 -5.00 -8.47 4.46
N ALA A 94 -4.20 -8.99 3.53
CA ALA A 94 -3.42 -10.22 3.74
C ALA A 94 -2.36 -10.08 4.84
N VAL A 95 -1.70 -8.91 4.93
CA VAL A 95 -0.55 -8.73 5.83
C VAL A 95 -1.01 -8.27 7.22
N PRO A 96 -0.69 -9.00 8.31
CA PRO A 96 -1.00 -8.57 9.66
C PRO A 96 -0.35 -7.23 10.01
N GLY A 97 -1.06 -6.39 10.76
CA GLY A 97 -0.56 -5.08 11.17
C GLY A 97 0.78 -5.13 11.91
N ALA A 98 1.02 -6.17 12.73
CA ALA A 98 2.30 -6.38 13.40
C ALA A 98 3.47 -6.59 12.43
N LEU A 99 3.23 -7.23 11.29
CA LEU A 99 4.26 -7.46 10.27
C LEU A 99 4.55 -6.19 9.47
N VAL A 100 3.52 -5.38 9.20
CA VAL A 100 3.67 -4.04 8.61
C VAL A 100 4.46 -3.10 9.53
N GLU A 101 4.18 -3.14 10.84
CA GLU A 101 4.93 -2.37 11.83
C GLU A 101 6.41 -2.80 11.89
N ALA A 102 6.66 -4.12 11.89
CA ALA A 102 8.01 -4.67 11.89
C ALA A 102 8.80 -4.27 10.63
N GLU A 103 8.17 -4.33 9.45
CA GLU A 103 8.75 -3.89 8.17
C GLU A 103 9.12 -2.40 8.22
N SER A 104 8.16 -1.54 8.61
CA SER A 104 8.35 -0.08 8.67
C SER A 104 9.52 0.31 9.58
N ARG A 105 9.61 -0.31 10.77
CA ARG A 105 10.70 -0.07 11.71
C ARG A 105 12.04 -0.56 11.16
N ALA A 106 12.11 -1.78 10.64
CA ALA A 106 13.35 -2.35 10.09
C ALA A 106 13.89 -1.52 8.91
N CYS A 107 13.00 -1.07 8.02
CA CYS A 107 13.35 -0.19 6.91
C CYS A 107 13.89 1.17 7.41
N SER A 108 13.22 1.79 8.38
CA SER A 108 13.65 3.09 8.93
C SER A 108 15.02 3.02 9.60
N GLU A 109 15.25 1.99 10.42
CA GLU A 109 16.53 1.75 11.09
C GLU A 109 17.66 1.48 10.09
N CYS A 110 17.40 0.63 9.09
CA CYS A 110 18.37 0.32 8.04
C CYS A 110 18.69 1.54 7.16
N GLU A 111 17.68 2.34 6.80
CA GLU A 111 17.88 3.54 6.00
C GLU A 111 18.77 4.56 6.72
N ALA A 112 18.58 4.75 8.03
CA ALA A 112 19.41 5.65 8.83
C ALA A 112 20.90 5.27 8.78
N VAL A 113 21.20 3.97 8.83
CA VAL A 113 22.57 3.44 8.68
C VAL A 113 23.06 3.62 7.25
N TRP A 114 22.23 3.27 6.26
CA TRP A 114 22.57 3.35 4.84
C TRP A 114 22.93 4.75 4.38
N ARG A 115 22.24 5.79 4.88
CA ARG A 115 22.53 7.19 4.51
C ARG A 115 23.98 7.59 4.83
N ARG A 116 24.55 7.10 5.93
CA ARG A 116 25.98 7.33 6.27
C ARG A 116 26.89 6.36 5.52
N ALA A 117 26.54 5.08 5.55
CA ALA A 117 27.35 4.01 4.99
C ALA A 117 27.58 4.16 3.47
N ARG A 118 26.62 4.75 2.74
CA ARG A 118 26.72 4.99 1.30
C ARG A 118 27.89 5.91 0.94
N SER A 119 28.10 7.01 1.67
CA SER A 119 29.24 7.91 1.40
C SER A 119 30.58 7.30 1.80
N GLU A 120 30.56 6.35 2.74
CA GLU A 120 31.74 5.65 3.25
C GLU A 120 32.06 4.36 2.46
N ASN A 121 31.20 3.99 1.49
CA ASN A 121 31.24 2.71 0.78
C ASN A 121 31.26 1.49 1.74
N ASP A 122 30.58 1.61 2.88
CA ASP A 122 30.57 0.60 3.94
C ASP A 122 29.32 -0.30 3.85
N PHE A 123 29.35 -1.27 2.93
CA PHE A 123 28.25 -2.23 2.82
C PHE A 123 28.10 -3.10 4.09
N ALA A 124 29.20 -3.36 4.80
CA ALA A 124 29.18 -4.22 5.99
C ALA A 124 28.33 -3.60 7.11
N ALA A 125 28.30 -2.27 7.23
CA ALA A 125 27.41 -1.58 8.16
C ALA A 125 25.92 -1.78 7.84
N VAL A 126 25.55 -1.90 6.56
CA VAL A 126 24.14 -2.02 6.12
C VAL A 126 23.65 -3.47 6.14
N LEU A 127 24.55 -4.43 5.92
CA LEU A 127 24.23 -5.85 5.75
C LEU A 127 23.27 -6.42 6.81
N PRO A 128 23.46 -6.18 8.13
CA PRO A 128 22.55 -6.73 9.15
C PRO A 128 21.11 -6.19 9.03
N GLY A 129 20.96 -4.89 8.74
CA GLY A 129 19.65 -4.28 8.55
C GLY A 129 18.97 -4.80 7.29
N LEU A 130 19.74 -5.00 6.22
CA LEU A 130 19.23 -5.57 4.97
C LEU A 130 18.78 -7.03 5.13
N GLU A 131 19.54 -7.87 5.86
CA GLU A 131 19.16 -9.24 6.14
C GLU A 131 17.84 -9.32 6.91
N GLN A 132 17.67 -8.43 7.89
CA GLN A 132 16.43 -8.32 8.66
C GLN A 132 15.23 -7.92 7.77
N ILE A 133 15.41 -6.95 6.87
CA ILE A 133 14.38 -6.55 5.89
C ILE A 133 14.03 -7.74 4.99
N ILE A 134 15.02 -8.42 4.39
CA ILE A 134 14.79 -9.57 3.50
C ILE A 134 14.04 -10.69 4.23
N ARG A 135 14.31 -10.92 5.51
CA ARG A 135 13.58 -11.90 6.31
C ARG A 135 12.10 -11.52 6.43
N ILE A 136 11.81 -10.27 6.79
CA ILE A 136 10.43 -9.76 6.90
C ILE A 136 9.70 -9.85 5.56
N GLU A 137 10.36 -9.47 4.46
CA GLU A 137 9.77 -9.57 3.11
C GLU A 137 9.40 -11.00 2.73
N ARG A 138 10.20 -11.99 3.13
CA ARG A 138 9.87 -13.42 2.93
C ARG A 138 8.66 -13.84 3.75
N GLU A 139 8.54 -13.36 4.99
CA GLU A 139 7.36 -13.61 5.83
C GLU A 139 6.11 -12.98 5.21
N ILE A 140 6.19 -11.73 4.74
CA ILE A 140 5.10 -11.04 4.02
C ILE A 140 4.71 -11.81 2.76
N ALA A 141 5.69 -12.28 1.98
CA ALA A 141 5.46 -13.06 0.78
C ALA A 141 4.75 -14.39 1.08
N ALA A 142 5.16 -15.10 2.14
CA ALA A 142 4.53 -16.34 2.57
C ALA A 142 3.06 -16.11 2.98
N VAL A 143 2.80 -15.10 3.80
CA VAL A 143 1.43 -14.73 4.21
C VAL A 143 0.55 -14.37 3.01
N LYS A 144 1.09 -13.60 2.06
CA LYS A 144 0.38 -13.26 0.83
C LYS A 144 0.12 -14.50 -0.03
N ALA A 145 1.08 -15.42 -0.13
CA ALA A 145 0.92 -16.67 -0.89
C ALA A 145 -0.20 -17.55 -0.30
N GLU A 146 -0.24 -17.74 1.02
CA GLU A 146 -1.30 -18.52 1.68
C GLU A 146 -2.70 -17.93 1.48
N ARG A 147 -2.81 -16.60 1.34
CA ARG A 147 -4.09 -15.90 1.16
C ARG A 147 -4.54 -15.78 -0.30
N LEU A 148 -3.63 -15.88 -1.25
CA LEU A 148 -3.87 -15.53 -2.67
C LEU A 148 -3.57 -16.67 -3.66
N GLY A 149 -2.86 -17.72 -3.23
CA GLY A 149 -2.41 -18.85 -4.04
C GLY A 149 -3.18 -20.13 -3.73
#